data_AF-A0A0A2WS88-F1
#
_entry.id   AF-A0A0A2WS88-F1
#
_cell.length_a   1.000
_cell.length_b   1.000
_cell.length_c   1.000
_cell.angle_alpha   90.00
_cell.angle_beta   90.00
_cell.angle_gamma   90.00
#
_symmetry.space_group_name_H-M   'P 1'
#
loop_
_entity.id
_entity.type
_entity.pdbx_description
1 polymer ?
#
loop_
_entity_poly.entity_id
_entity_poly.type
_entity_poly.pdbx_seq_one_letter_code
_entity_poly.pdbx_strand_id
1 'polypeptide(L)'
;MDRKGWVMRAVEALRFAEFKDIQRYLDEEGESFSKKELEDTLQALVRAGLLEEKEGVFRPARRKGSGGLEAFQRLFKDENYRE
;
A
#
# COMPACT_ATOMS: atom_id res chain seq x y z
N MET A 1 -7.61 -0.10 14.48
CA MET A 1 -7.08 0.78 13.41
C MET A 1 -8.27 1.20 12.56
N ASP A 2 -8.35 2.46 12.11
CA ASP A 2 -9.45 2.90 11.25
C ASP A 2 -9.39 2.25 9.85
N ARG A 3 -10.53 2.17 9.17
CA ARG A 3 -10.64 1.58 7.82
C ARG A 3 -9.63 2.15 6.82
N LYS A 4 -9.43 3.47 6.82
CA LYS A 4 -8.41 4.13 5.99
C LYS A 4 -7.00 3.64 6.32
N GLY A 5 -6.70 3.41 7.60
CA GLY A 5 -5.42 2.90 8.05
C GLY A 5 -5.15 1.47 7.57
N TRP A 6 -6.17 0.60 7.62
CA TRP A 6 -6.09 -0.75 7.10
C TRP A 6 -5.83 -0.79 5.58
N VAL A 7 -6.58 0.00 4.80
CA VAL A 7 -6.38 0.10 3.35
C VAL A 7 -4.99 0.66 3.01
N MET A 8 -4.52 1.66 3.75
CA MET A 8 -3.19 2.24 3.55
C MET A 8 -2.10 1.21 3.84
N ARG A 9 -2.21 0.48 4.96
CA ARG A 9 -1.30 -0.61 5.33
C ARG A 9 -1.26 -1.72 4.27
N ALA A 10 -2.41 -2.11 3.73
CA ALA A 10 -2.50 -3.11 2.66
C ALA A 10 -1.76 -2.65 1.40
N VAL A 11 -2.00 -1.41 0.96
CA VAL A 11 -1.33 -0.85 -0.23
C VAL A 11 0.17 -0.63 0.01
N GLU A 12 0.58 -0.27 1.24
CA GLU A 12 1.99 -0.18 1.62
C GLU A 12 2.69 -1.55 1.63
N ALA A 13 2.04 -2.58 2.16
CA ALA A 13 2.56 -3.95 2.22
C ALA A 13 2.72 -4.53 0.81
N LEU A 14 1.74 -4.31 -0.06
CA LEU A 14 1.73 -4.82 -1.43
C LEU A 14 2.57 -3.97 -2.41
N ARG A 15 2.84 -2.69 -2.07
CA ARG A 15 3.52 -1.65 -2.87
C ARG A 15 2.82 -1.25 -4.17
N PHE A 16 2.36 -2.21 -4.96
CA PHE A 16 1.60 -2.02 -6.19
C PHE A 16 0.51 -3.08 -6.20
N ALA A 17 -0.72 -2.66 -6.00
CA ALA A 17 -1.82 -3.60 -5.77
C ALA A 17 -3.05 -3.21 -6.58
N GLU A 18 -3.69 -4.20 -7.19
CA GLU A 18 -5.03 -4.03 -7.73
C GLU A 18 -6.06 -4.12 -6.62
N PHE A 19 -7.28 -3.69 -6.90
CA PHE A 19 -8.40 -3.76 -5.96
C PHE A 19 -8.57 -5.16 -5.32
N LYS A 20 -8.41 -6.22 -6.12
CA LYS A 20 -8.57 -7.60 -5.66
C LYS A 20 -7.47 -8.04 -4.69
N ASP A 21 -6.23 -7.60 -4.92
CA ASP A 21 -5.12 -7.91 -4.02
C ASP A 21 -5.28 -7.22 -2.67
N ILE A 22 -5.71 -5.96 -2.69
CA ILE A 22 -6.01 -5.19 -1.47
C ILE A 22 -7.16 -5.85 -0.72
N GLN A 23 -8.22 -6.24 -1.41
CA GLN A 23 -9.36 -6.91 -0.80
C GLN A 23 -8.95 -8.25 -0.16
N ARG A 24 -8.13 -9.05 -0.86
CA ARG A 24 -7.62 -10.32 -0.32
C ARG A 24 -6.76 -10.11 0.92
N TYR A 25 -5.84 -9.15 0.90
CA TYR A 25 -5.01 -8.84 2.06
C TYR A 25 -5.85 -8.45 3.28
N LEU A 26 -6.89 -7.63 3.07
CA LEU A 26 -7.80 -7.21 4.14
C LEU A 26 -8.60 -8.40 4.70
N ASP A 27 -9.08 -9.30 3.83
CA ASP A 27 -9.77 -10.53 4.22
C ASP A 27 -8.84 -11.46 5.04
N GLU A 28 -7.58 -11.60 4.63
CA GLU A 28 -6.55 -12.37 5.35
C GLU A 28 -6.26 -11.78 6.74
N GLU A 29 -6.25 -10.46 6.88
CA GLU A 29 -6.10 -9.77 8.19
C GLU A 29 -7.40 -9.78 9.03
N GLY A 30 -8.50 -10.31 8.49
CA GLY A 30 -9.81 -10.41 9.16
C GLY A 30 -10.68 -9.16 9.06
N GLU A 31 -10.31 -8.19 8.22
CA GLU A 31 -11.08 -6.97 7.95
C GLU A 31 -11.93 -7.11 6.69
N SER A 32 -13.21 -7.36 6.86
CA SER A 32 -14.15 -7.46 5.74
C SER A 32 -14.57 -6.07 5.25
N PHE A 33 -14.19 -5.72 4.02
CA PHE A 33 -14.71 -4.53 3.32
C PHE A 33 -15.72 -4.93 2.25
N SER A 34 -16.86 -4.21 2.20
CA SER A 34 -17.72 -4.26 1.03
C SER A 34 -17.00 -3.65 -0.18
N LYS A 35 -17.32 -4.12 -1.39
CA LYS A 35 -16.69 -3.60 -2.63
C LYS A 35 -16.75 -2.07 -2.72
N LYS A 36 -17.94 -1.50 -2.47
CA LYS A 36 -18.18 -0.06 -2.49
C LYS A 36 -17.42 0.69 -1.38
N GLU A 37 -17.28 0.09 -0.21
CA GLU A 37 -16.57 0.72 0.91
C GLU A 37 -15.07 0.79 0.65
N LEU A 38 -14.49 -0.28 0.09
CA LEU A 38 -13.08 -0.29 -0.30
C LEU A 38 -12.81 0.71 -1.43
N GLU A 39 -13.69 0.76 -2.43
CA GLU A 39 -13.58 1.70 -3.55
C GLU A 39 -13.66 3.16 -3.09
N ASP A 40 -14.65 3.51 -2.26
CA ASP A 40 -14.80 4.85 -1.68
C ASP A 40 -13.58 5.24 -0.84
N THR A 41 -13.05 4.29 -0.05
CA THR A 41 -11.86 4.51 0.77
C THR A 41 -10.61 4.74 -0.08
N LEU A 42 -10.38 3.92 -1.10
CA LEU A 42 -9.25 4.08 -2.03
C LEU A 42 -9.34 5.43 -2.76
N GLN A 43 -10.51 5.77 -3.28
CA GLN A 43 -10.76 7.06 -3.93
C GLN A 43 -10.53 8.24 -2.98
N ALA A 44 -10.97 8.14 -1.72
CA ALA A 44 -10.71 9.16 -0.71
C ALA A 44 -9.21 9.33 -0.43
N LEU A 45 -8.44 8.24 -0.38
CA LEU A 45 -6.99 8.28 -0.19
C LEU A 45 -6.25 8.84 -1.41
N VAL A 46 -6.72 8.54 -2.62
CA VAL A 46 -6.19 9.12 -3.87
C VAL A 46 -6.47 10.62 -3.93
N ARG A 47 -7.71 11.04 -3.61
CA ARG A 47 -8.07 12.47 -3.53
C ARG A 47 -7.29 13.23 -2.46
N ALA A 48 -6.94 12.55 -1.36
CA ALA A 48 -6.09 13.10 -0.31
C ALA A 48 -4.59 13.15 -0.70
N GLY A 49 -4.21 12.61 -1.86
CA GLY A 49 -2.82 12.55 -2.32
C GLY A 49 -1.95 11.56 -1.54
N LEU A 50 -2.56 10.61 -0.82
CA LEU A 50 -1.88 9.57 -0.06
C LEU A 50 -1.61 8.32 -0.90
N LEU A 51 -2.50 8.04 -1.86
CA LEU A 51 -2.32 6.99 -2.85
C LEU A 51 -2.29 7.59 -4.25
N GLU A 52 -1.62 6.91 -5.16
CA GLU A 52 -1.70 7.16 -6.60
C GLU A 52 -2.42 5.96 -7.23
N GLU A 53 -3.46 6.22 -8.00
CA GLU A 53 -4.09 5.22 -8.86
C GLU A 53 -3.51 5.38 -10.27
N LYS A 54 -3.00 4.29 -10.85
CA LYS A 54 -2.56 4.24 -12.24
C LYS A 54 -3.07 2.96 -12.88
N GLU A 55 -3.93 3.08 -13.88
CA GLU A 55 -4.44 1.95 -14.67
C GLU A 55 -5.11 0.86 -13.81
N GLY A 56 -5.81 1.24 -12.74
CA GLY A 56 -6.46 0.29 -11.81
C GLY A 56 -5.53 -0.32 -10.75
N VAL A 57 -4.25 0.06 -10.75
CA VAL A 57 -3.28 -0.29 -9.72
C VAL A 57 -3.11 0.87 -8.76
N PHE A 58 -3.22 0.59 -7.47
CA PHE A 58 -3.00 1.53 -6.38
C PHE A 58 -1.58 1.36 -5.82
N ARG A 59 -0.92 2.48 -5.57
CA ARG A 59 0.39 2.52 -4.93
C ARG A 59 0.44 3.66 -3.90
N PRO A 60 1.26 3.55 -2.85
CA PRO A 60 1.45 4.66 -1.93
C PRO A 60 2.07 5.83 -2.68
N ALA A 61 1.48 7.03 -2.52
CA ALA A 61 2.00 8.23 -3.11
C ALA A 61 3.41 8.48 -2.58
N ARG A 62 4.36 8.81 -3.46
CA ARG A 62 5.73 9.08 -3.04
C ARG A 62 5.72 10.29 -2.12
N ARG A 63 5.96 10.09 -0.81
CA ARG A 63 6.30 11.19 0.10
C ARG A 63 7.54 11.89 -0.46
N LYS A 64 7.37 13.09 -1.00
CA LYS A 64 8.47 14.03 -1.25
C LYS A 64 9.14 14.29 0.10
N GLY A 65 10.18 13.53 0.44
CA GLY A 65 11.11 13.91 1.51
C GLY A 65 11.50 12.89 2.58
N SER A 66 11.05 11.62 2.60
CA SER A 66 11.54 10.72 3.66
C SER A 66 11.55 9.24 3.27
N GLY A 67 12.76 8.66 3.20
CA GLY A 67 12.99 7.24 3.53
C GLY A 67 13.02 6.22 2.40
N GLY A 68 12.53 6.51 1.20
CA GLY A 68 12.45 5.51 0.12
C GLY A 68 13.82 5.00 -0.37
N LEU A 69 14.82 5.87 -0.48
CA LEU A 69 16.16 5.48 -0.96
C LEU A 69 17.02 4.84 0.15
N GLU A 70 16.85 5.24 1.41
CA GLU A 70 17.60 4.66 2.55
C GLU A 70 17.03 3.32 3.02
N ALA A 71 15.70 3.15 3.02
CA ALA A 71 15.08 1.89 3.40
C ALA A 71 15.30 0.80 2.32
N PHE A 72 15.25 1.16 1.03
CA PHE A 72 15.66 0.24 -0.04
C PHE A 72 17.16 -0.08 0.03
N GLN A 73 18.04 0.90 0.27
CA GLN A 73 19.48 0.62 0.37
C GLN A 73 19.85 -0.27 1.56
N ARG A 74 19.14 -0.21 2.70
CA ARG A 74 19.37 -1.14 3.83
C ARG A 74 18.86 -2.55 3.56
N LEU A 75 17.76 -2.71 2.81
CA LEU A 75 17.23 -4.03 2.45
C LEU A 75 18.07 -4.77 1.38
N PHE A 76 18.77 -4.04 0.50
CA PHE A 76 19.62 -4.63 -0.54
C PHE A 76 21.12 -4.64 -0.21
N LYS A 77 21.54 -4.19 0.99
CA LYS A 77 22.94 -4.29 1.46
C LYS A 77 23.24 -5.52 2.30
N ASP A 78 22.23 -6.28 2.72
CA ASP A 78 22.41 -7.44 3.60
C ASP A 78 22.60 -8.77 2.84
N GLU A 79 22.66 -8.73 1.50
CA GLU A 79 23.00 -9.88 0.67
C GLU A 79 24.39 -9.69 0.03
N ASN A 80 25.44 -9.66 0.86
CA ASN A 80 26.76 -10.08 0.41
C ASN A 80 27.28 -11.19 1.33
N TYR A 81 26.98 -12.41 0.88
CA TYR A 81 27.47 -13.66 1.43
C TYR A 81 29.01 -13.71 1.27
N ARG A 82 29.70 -13.88 2.42
CA ARG A 82 30.77 -14.87 2.63
C ARG A 82 31.97 -14.88 1.68
N GLU A 83 33.13 -14.51 2.22
CA GLU A 83 34.38 -15.30 2.13
C GLU A 83 35.08 -15.29 3.50
#